data_AF-A0A2N1UBP8-F1
#
_entry.id   AF-A0A2N1UBP8-F1
#
_cell.length_a   1.000
_cell.length_b   1.000
_cell.length_c   1.000
_cell.angle_alpha   90.00
_cell.angle_beta   90.00
_cell.angle_gamma   90.00
#
_symmetry.space_group_name_H-M   'P 1'
#
loop_
_entity.id
_entity.type
_entity.pdbx_description
1 polymer ?
#
loop_
_entity_poly.entity_id
_entity_poly.type
_entity_poly.pdbx_seq_one_letter_code
_entity_poly.pdbx_strand_id
1 'polypeptide(L)'
;MRMLRSLSTALKKILRHSPAAARAWLDMMQKIAALATDLDELLVAGRFAAWRCGMAHLRLQLDFAQKLNPEIIAAIFADVPFSPELQRPWGLNESAVGFAVGTFTGFGGEFMRPPRLTLRDNLVFVSDGLQTRTVFADRFGCILLECSDAFDGSADFALAPLSAAPAAAAKILGRYKDLTTWAYCDATLFLTIASAHSVFLFGAVDG
;
A
#
# COMPACT_ATOMS: atom_id res chain seq x y z
N MET A 1 -20.85 5.92 22.55
CA MET A 1 -20.27 6.67 21.40
C MET A 1 -18.96 6.09 20.83
N ARG A 2 -18.64 4.79 21.01
CA ARG A 2 -17.38 4.18 20.52
C ARG A 2 -17.33 4.01 18.99
N MET A 3 -18.44 3.56 18.40
CA MET A 3 -18.58 3.34 16.95
C MET A 3 -18.33 4.60 16.12
N LEU A 4 -19.04 5.70 16.42
CA LEU A 4 -18.89 6.96 15.68
C LEU A 4 -17.44 7.49 15.73
N ARG A 5 -16.77 7.32 16.88
CA ARG A 5 -15.37 7.70 17.04
C ARG A 5 -14.46 6.84 16.15
N SER A 6 -14.62 5.51 16.16
CA SER A 6 -13.83 4.60 15.32
C SER A 6 -14.00 4.90 13.83
N LEU A 7 -15.25 5.07 13.37
CA LEU A 7 -15.54 5.37 11.96
C LEU A 7 -15.03 6.76 11.55
N SER A 8 -15.18 7.77 12.42
CA SER A 8 -14.63 9.10 12.17
C SER A 8 -13.10 9.08 12.08
N THR A 9 -12.43 8.34 12.95
CA THR A 9 -10.97 8.18 12.90
C THR A 9 -10.53 7.47 11.62
N ALA A 10 -11.20 6.38 11.23
CA ALA A 10 -10.91 5.68 9.98
C ALA A 10 -11.09 6.61 8.77
N LEU A 11 -12.22 7.32 8.69
CA LEU A 11 -12.50 8.27 7.62
C LEU A 11 -11.43 9.36 7.53
N LYS A 12 -11.02 9.95 8.66
CA LYS A 12 -9.96 10.97 8.67
C LYS A 12 -8.64 10.44 8.14
N LYS A 13 -8.28 9.19 8.46
CA LYS A 13 -7.05 8.56 7.95
C LYS A 13 -7.12 8.33 6.45
N ILE A 14 -8.23 7.76 5.95
CA ILE A 14 -8.42 7.52 4.52
C ILE A 14 -8.46 8.84 3.75
N LEU A 15 -9.14 9.86 4.28
CA LEU A 15 -9.26 11.18 3.67
C LEU A 15 -7.91 11.89 3.51
N ARG A 16 -7.00 11.72 4.48
CA ARG A 16 -5.62 12.24 4.39
C ARG A 16 -4.83 11.59 3.25
N HIS A 17 -5.12 10.34 2.94
CA HIS A 17 -4.49 9.64 1.83
C HIS A 17 -5.14 9.99 0.48
N SER A 18 -6.46 9.91 0.39
CA SER A 18 -7.19 10.21 -0.85
C SER A 18 -8.67 10.53 -0.57
N PRO A 19 -9.16 11.71 -0.99
CA PRO A 19 -10.60 12.02 -0.96
C PRO A 19 -11.45 11.05 -1.79
N ALA A 20 -10.94 10.58 -2.93
CA ALA A 20 -11.63 9.60 -3.76
C ALA A 20 -11.76 8.24 -3.03
N ALA A 21 -10.69 7.79 -2.37
CA ALA A 21 -10.73 6.59 -1.54
C ALA A 21 -11.72 6.73 -0.38
N ALA A 22 -11.74 7.90 0.28
CA ALA A 22 -12.67 8.16 1.38
C ALA A 22 -14.13 8.12 0.90
N ARG A 23 -14.42 8.66 -0.28
CA ARG A 23 -15.76 8.61 -0.87
C ARG A 23 -16.17 7.17 -1.20
N ALA A 24 -15.31 6.43 -1.90
CA ALA A 24 -15.56 5.02 -2.22
C ALA A 24 -15.78 4.18 -0.96
N TRP A 25 -14.99 4.41 0.09
CA TRP A 25 -15.13 3.75 1.37
C TRP A 25 -16.47 4.08 2.04
N LEU A 26 -16.90 5.34 2.04
CA LEU A 26 -18.21 5.73 2.59
C LEU A 26 -19.37 5.09 1.83
N ASP A 27 -19.26 4.94 0.51
CA ASP A 27 -20.28 4.29 -0.30
C ASP A 27 -20.36 2.77 0.00
N MET A 28 -19.23 2.11 0.27
CA MET A 28 -19.21 0.72 0.77
C MET A 28 -19.77 0.64 2.20
N MET A 29 -19.36 1.53 3.10
CA MET A 29 -19.79 1.52 4.51
C MET A 29 -21.30 1.70 4.67
N GLN A 30 -21.95 2.46 3.78
CA GLN A 30 -23.42 2.58 3.76
C GLN A 30 -24.10 1.22 3.48
N LYS A 31 -23.57 0.45 2.53
CA LYS A 31 -24.07 -0.89 2.21
C LYS A 31 -23.80 -1.86 3.36
N ILE A 32 -22.58 -1.86 3.89
CA ILE A 32 -22.16 -2.72 5.00
C ILE A 32 -23.02 -2.45 6.25
N ALA A 33 -23.30 -1.18 6.57
CA ALA A 33 -24.10 -0.83 7.74
C ALA A 33 -25.54 -1.36 7.70
N ALA A 34 -26.10 -1.58 6.50
CA ALA A 34 -27.42 -2.19 6.34
C ALA A 34 -27.41 -3.72 6.49
N LEU A 35 -26.23 -4.35 6.36
CA LEU A 35 -26.06 -5.81 6.35
C LEU A 35 -25.43 -6.36 7.63
N ALA A 36 -24.61 -5.55 8.30
CA ALA A 36 -23.90 -5.96 9.51
C ALA A 36 -24.87 -6.13 10.68
N THR A 37 -24.72 -7.25 11.39
CA THR A 37 -25.60 -7.62 12.51
C THR A 37 -25.11 -7.09 13.85
N ASP A 38 -23.81 -6.80 13.97
CA ASP A 38 -23.20 -6.22 15.15
C ASP A 38 -22.04 -5.26 14.82
N LEU A 39 -21.49 -4.64 15.88
CA LEU A 39 -20.42 -3.67 15.76
C LEU A 39 -19.09 -4.29 15.31
N ASP A 40 -18.79 -5.52 15.71
CA ASP A 40 -17.51 -6.16 15.39
C ASP A 40 -17.48 -6.55 13.91
N GLU A 41 -18.57 -7.10 13.39
CA GLU A 41 -18.76 -7.36 11.95
C GLU A 41 -18.63 -6.07 11.13
N LEU A 42 -19.29 -4.99 11.57
CA LEU A 42 -19.19 -3.68 10.92
C LEU A 42 -17.74 -3.16 10.88
N LEU A 43 -17.00 -3.29 11.98
CA LEU A 43 -15.61 -2.81 12.07
C LEU A 43 -14.65 -3.68 11.26
N VAL A 44 -14.87 -4.99 11.20
CA VAL A 44 -14.07 -5.92 10.38
C VAL A 44 -14.31 -5.65 8.91
N ALA A 45 -15.57 -5.64 8.48
CA ALA A 45 -15.96 -5.32 7.11
C ALA A 45 -15.44 -3.94 6.67
N GLY A 46 -15.49 -2.96 7.58
CA GLY A 46 -14.95 -1.63 7.32
C GLY A 46 -13.43 -1.61 7.08
N ARG A 47 -12.65 -2.53 7.69
CA ARG A 47 -11.21 -2.68 7.40
C ARG A 47 -10.98 -3.31 6.03
N PHE A 48 -11.74 -4.34 5.66
CA PHE A 48 -11.70 -4.91 4.30
C PHE A 48 -12.07 -3.88 3.24
N ALA A 49 -13.11 -3.08 3.48
CA ALA A 49 -13.49 -1.98 2.59
C ALA A 49 -12.39 -0.91 2.49
N ALA A 50 -11.76 -0.53 3.60
CA ALA A 50 -10.67 0.46 3.58
C ALA A 50 -9.47 -0.05 2.79
N TRP A 51 -9.12 -1.33 2.94
CA TRP A 51 -8.09 -1.99 2.14
C TRP A 51 -8.45 -1.96 0.65
N ARG A 52 -9.68 -2.35 0.30
CA ARG A 52 -10.20 -2.31 -1.08
C ARG A 52 -10.15 -0.91 -1.71
N CYS A 53 -10.15 0.15 -0.90
CA CYS A 53 -10.00 1.55 -1.30
C CYS A 53 -8.54 2.05 -1.31
N GLY A 54 -7.54 1.17 -1.23
CA GLY A 54 -6.12 1.53 -1.39
C GLY A 54 -5.35 1.73 -0.09
N MET A 55 -5.93 1.42 1.07
CA MET A 55 -5.16 1.32 2.32
C MET A 55 -4.34 0.03 2.37
N ALA A 56 -3.36 -0.14 1.48
CA ALA A 56 -2.62 -1.39 1.25
C ALA A 56 -2.00 -2.00 2.53
N HIS A 57 -1.55 -1.16 3.47
CA HIS A 57 -1.01 -1.60 4.76
C HIS A 57 -1.99 -2.47 5.58
N LEU A 58 -3.30 -2.32 5.37
CA LEU A 58 -4.31 -3.09 6.09
C LEU A 58 -4.29 -4.56 5.70
N ARG A 59 -3.80 -4.94 4.50
CA ARG A 59 -3.74 -6.34 4.07
C ARG A 59 -3.08 -7.27 5.09
N LEU A 60 -1.99 -6.80 5.72
CA LEU A 60 -1.24 -7.55 6.73
C LEU A 60 -1.97 -7.65 8.09
N GLN A 61 -3.03 -6.87 8.29
CA GLN A 61 -3.82 -6.81 9.52
C GLN A 61 -5.20 -7.48 9.37
N LEU A 62 -5.55 -7.90 8.15
CA LEU A 62 -6.83 -8.54 7.87
C LEU A 62 -6.74 -10.04 8.19
N ASP A 63 -7.75 -10.52 8.91
CA ASP A 63 -7.94 -11.95 9.12
C ASP A 63 -8.84 -12.50 7.99
N PHE A 64 -8.21 -13.14 7.00
CA PHE A 64 -8.92 -13.77 5.89
C PHE A 64 -9.62 -15.08 6.30
N ALA A 65 -9.33 -15.64 7.47
CA ALA A 65 -10.07 -16.78 8.01
C ALA A 65 -11.38 -16.36 8.69
N GLN A 66 -11.52 -15.07 9.00
CA GLN A 66 -12.74 -14.53 9.58
C GLN A 66 -13.90 -14.65 8.59
N LYS A 67 -14.95 -15.36 9.02
CA LYS A 67 -16.17 -15.53 8.22
C LYS A 67 -17.01 -14.26 8.31
N LEU A 68 -16.99 -13.47 7.26
CA LEU A 68 -17.94 -12.37 7.05
C LEU A 68 -19.19 -12.88 6.33
N ASN A 69 -20.33 -12.20 6.56
CA ASN A 69 -21.54 -12.42 5.78
C ASN A 69 -21.21 -12.32 4.26
N PRO A 70 -21.62 -13.32 3.43
CA PRO A 70 -21.39 -13.29 1.98
C PRO A 70 -21.93 -12.04 1.28
N GLU A 71 -23.03 -11.45 1.76
CA GLU A 71 -23.58 -10.21 1.19
C GLU A 71 -22.67 -9.01 1.47
N ILE A 72 -22.02 -8.98 2.63
CA ILE A 72 -20.99 -7.97 2.96
C ILE A 72 -19.77 -8.16 2.06
N ILE A 73 -19.33 -9.40 1.85
CA ILE A 73 -18.21 -9.70 0.95
C ILE A 73 -18.54 -9.22 -0.47
N ALA A 74 -19.74 -9.52 -0.97
CA ALA A 74 -20.20 -9.06 -2.29
C ALA A 74 -20.28 -7.53 -2.37
N ALA A 75 -20.65 -6.84 -1.29
CA ALA A 75 -20.67 -5.38 -1.26
C ALA A 75 -19.27 -4.74 -1.36
N ILE A 76 -18.22 -5.44 -0.91
CA ILE A 76 -16.82 -4.97 -0.93
C ILE A 76 -16.09 -5.40 -2.21
N PHE A 77 -16.28 -6.66 -2.63
CA PHE A 77 -15.48 -7.30 -3.69
C PHE A 77 -16.31 -7.70 -4.91
N ALA A 78 -17.35 -6.93 -5.27
CA ALA A 78 -18.27 -7.26 -6.36
C ALA A 78 -17.59 -7.67 -7.68
N ASP A 79 -16.40 -7.14 -7.96
CA ASP A 79 -15.61 -7.34 -9.17
C ASP A 79 -14.44 -8.33 -9.02
N VAL A 80 -14.18 -8.85 -7.81
CA VAL A 80 -13.04 -9.73 -7.54
C VAL A 80 -13.47 -10.89 -6.63
N PRO A 81 -13.22 -12.16 -7.00
CA PRO A 81 -13.61 -13.28 -6.15
C PRO A 81 -12.90 -13.22 -4.79
N PHE A 82 -13.66 -13.37 -3.70
CA PHE A 82 -13.09 -13.47 -2.37
C PHE A 82 -12.51 -14.87 -2.15
N SER A 83 -11.21 -15.01 -2.37
CA SER A 83 -10.48 -16.28 -2.30
C SER A 83 -9.20 -16.14 -1.47
N PRO A 84 -8.55 -17.26 -1.08
CA PRO A 84 -7.25 -17.23 -0.41
C PRO A 84 -6.17 -16.47 -1.21
N GLU A 85 -6.32 -16.31 -2.52
CA GLU A 85 -5.38 -15.55 -3.36
C GLU A 85 -5.34 -14.06 -3.01
N LEU A 86 -6.39 -13.51 -2.39
CA LEU A 86 -6.41 -12.13 -1.92
C LEU A 86 -5.41 -11.86 -0.79
N GLN A 87 -4.90 -12.89 -0.12
CA GLN A 87 -3.82 -12.74 0.86
C GLN A 87 -2.51 -12.29 0.18
N ARG A 88 -2.31 -12.64 -1.09
CA ARG A 88 -1.17 -12.20 -1.89
C ARG A 88 -1.37 -10.74 -2.32
N PRO A 89 -0.32 -9.90 -2.33
CA PRO A 89 -0.47 -8.52 -2.77
C PRO A 89 -0.98 -8.44 -4.22
N TRP A 90 -0.49 -9.32 -5.09
CA TRP A 90 -0.87 -9.41 -6.50
C TRP A 90 -1.44 -10.79 -6.82
N GLY A 91 -2.35 -10.84 -7.78
CA GLY A 91 -2.92 -12.06 -8.32
C GLY A 91 -1.91 -12.85 -9.16
N LEU A 92 -2.20 -14.12 -9.39
CA LEU A 92 -1.46 -14.92 -10.37
C LEU A 92 -1.79 -14.41 -11.78
N ASN A 93 -0.78 -14.20 -12.61
CA ASN A 93 -0.91 -13.67 -13.97
C ASN A 93 -1.58 -12.28 -14.04
N GLU A 94 -1.50 -11.50 -12.97
CA GLU A 94 -1.95 -10.11 -12.99
C GLU A 94 -0.96 -9.28 -13.82
N SER A 95 -1.48 -8.43 -14.71
CA SER A 95 -0.63 -7.55 -15.51
C SER A 95 0.15 -6.59 -14.61
N ALA A 96 1.44 -6.40 -14.91
CA ALA A 96 2.26 -5.46 -14.16
C ALA A 96 1.65 -4.04 -14.17
N VAL A 97 1.48 -3.46 -12.98
CA VAL A 97 0.91 -2.10 -12.81
C VAL A 97 1.95 -1.18 -12.20
N GLY A 98 2.14 -0.01 -12.82
CA GLY A 98 3.05 1.02 -12.34
C GLY A 98 2.32 2.10 -11.52
N PHE A 99 2.88 2.46 -10.36
CA PHE A 99 2.41 3.57 -9.52
C PHE A 99 3.58 4.47 -9.14
N ALA A 100 3.29 5.72 -8.80
CA ALA A 100 4.23 6.59 -8.10
C ALA A 100 3.58 7.05 -6.79
N VAL A 101 4.34 7.00 -5.69
CA VAL A 101 3.89 7.45 -4.37
C VAL A 101 4.95 8.36 -3.75
N GLY A 102 4.49 9.36 -3.00
CA GLY A 102 5.36 10.42 -2.52
C GLY A 102 5.55 11.52 -3.55
N THR A 103 5.55 12.78 -3.10
CA THR A 103 5.92 13.94 -3.94
C THR A 103 6.81 14.92 -3.17
N PHE A 104 7.27 15.99 -3.82
CA PHE A 104 8.08 17.01 -3.15
C PHE A 104 7.26 17.80 -2.11
N THR A 105 7.77 17.97 -0.89
CA THR A 105 7.12 18.74 0.20
C THR A 105 6.76 20.17 -0.18
N GLY A 106 7.53 20.84 -1.05
CA GLY A 106 7.20 22.18 -1.54
C GLY A 106 5.92 22.24 -2.39
N PHE A 107 5.41 21.10 -2.82
CA PHE A 107 4.09 20.94 -3.47
C PHE A 107 3.11 20.13 -2.62
N GLY A 108 3.33 20.07 -1.30
CA GLY A 108 2.48 19.34 -0.36
C GLY A 108 2.79 17.85 -0.23
N GLY A 109 3.94 17.41 -0.75
CA GLY A 109 4.39 16.02 -0.70
C GLY A 109 5.17 15.62 0.55
N GLU A 110 5.69 14.40 0.51
CA GLU A 110 6.25 13.66 1.64
C GLU A 110 7.77 13.70 1.70
N PHE A 111 8.48 14.24 0.71
CA PHE A 111 9.95 14.25 0.70
C PHE A 111 10.55 15.63 0.37
N MET A 112 11.51 16.09 1.18
CA MET A 112 12.28 17.33 0.95
C MET A 112 13.46 17.14 -0.02
N ARG A 113 13.90 15.89 -0.19
CA ARG A 113 15.02 15.49 -1.05
C ARG A 113 14.64 14.21 -1.80
N PRO A 114 15.27 13.88 -2.93
CA PRO A 114 15.06 12.60 -3.59
C PRO A 114 15.23 11.45 -2.58
N PRO A 115 14.18 10.66 -2.33
CA PRO A 115 14.26 9.63 -1.31
C PRO A 115 15.18 8.50 -1.75
N ARG A 116 15.63 7.73 -0.78
CA ARG A 116 16.28 6.44 -0.95
C ARG A 116 15.51 5.38 -0.18
N LEU A 117 15.64 4.13 -0.58
CA LEU A 117 14.93 3.02 0.01
C LEU A 117 15.85 1.88 0.44
N THR A 118 15.36 1.08 1.38
CA THR A 118 16.01 -0.13 1.87
C THR A 118 14.95 -1.17 2.24
N LEU A 119 15.27 -2.45 2.12
CA LEU A 119 14.38 -3.57 2.44
C LEU A 119 14.86 -4.23 3.74
N ARG A 120 13.99 -4.28 4.76
CA ARG A 120 14.25 -4.98 6.03
C ARG A 120 12.97 -5.66 6.49
N ASP A 121 13.07 -6.92 6.92
CA ASP A 121 11.93 -7.71 7.42
C ASP A 121 10.72 -7.71 6.47
N ASN A 122 11.00 -7.78 5.16
CA ASN A 122 10.00 -7.70 4.08
C ASN A 122 9.19 -6.40 4.03
N LEU A 123 9.69 -5.33 4.66
CA LEU A 123 9.14 -3.99 4.61
C LEU A 123 10.11 -3.04 3.90
N VAL A 124 9.55 -2.20 3.03
CA VAL A 124 10.33 -1.19 2.29
C VAL A 124 10.27 0.12 3.04
N PHE A 125 11.42 0.52 3.58
CA PHE A 125 11.61 1.81 4.25
C PHE A 125 12.17 2.81 3.26
N VAL A 126 11.67 4.04 3.33
CA VAL A 126 12.02 5.11 2.41
C VAL A 126 12.34 6.36 3.20
N SER A 127 13.50 6.96 2.94
CA SER A 127 13.97 8.14 3.66
C SER A 127 14.53 9.20 2.72
N ASP A 128 14.27 10.46 3.03
CA ASP A 128 14.95 11.62 2.43
C ASP A 128 16.11 12.14 3.31
N GLY A 129 16.44 11.42 4.39
CA GLY A 129 17.43 11.79 5.40
C GLY A 129 16.90 12.69 6.52
N LEU A 130 15.65 13.16 6.45
CA LEU A 130 14.98 13.91 7.52
C LEU A 130 13.80 13.13 8.12
N GLN A 131 13.06 12.42 7.25
CA GLN A 131 11.95 11.58 7.66
C GLN A 131 12.06 10.21 7.01
N THR A 132 11.57 9.20 7.72
CA THR A 132 11.47 7.85 7.21
C THR A 132 10.03 7.40 7.20
N ARG A 133 9.62 6.82 6.08
CA ARG A 133 8.30 6.28 5.82
C ARG A 133 8.40 4.81 5.46
N THR A 134 7.32 4.06 5.65
CA THR A 134 7.18 2.70 5.14
C THR A 134 6.21 2.72 3.95
N VAL A 135 6.59 2.07 2.85
CA VAL A 135 5.74 1.93 1.67
C VAL A 135 5.01 0.59 1.73
N PHE A 136 3.71 0.63 1.47
CA PHE A 136 2.89 -0.56 1.24
C PHE A 136 2.25 -0.46 -0.14
N ALA A 137 2.22 -1.58 -0.86
CA ALA A 137 1.55 -1.68 -2.14
C ALA A 137 0.97 -3.07 -2.37
N ASP A 138 -0.19 -3.11 -3.02
CA ASP A 138 -0.85 -4.30 -3.51
C ASP A 138 -1.84 -3.92 -4.63
N ARG A 139 -2.58 -4.89 -5.13
CA ARG A 139 -3.55 -4.73 -6.24
C ARG A 139 -4.62 -3.66 -6.00
N PHE A 140 -4.88 -3.25 -4.75
CA PHE A 140 -5.89 -2.24 -4.46
C PHE A 140 -5.31 -0.84 -4.25
N GLY A 141 -3.99 -0.70 -4.14
CA GLY A 141 -3.34 0.61 -4.15
C GLY A 141 -1.96 0.62 -3.50
N CYS A 142 -1.50 1.84 -3.21
CA CYS A 142 -0.23 2.06 -2.53
C CYS A 142 -0.37 3.19 -1.51
N ILE A 143 0.38 3.12 -0.41
CA ILE A 143 0.36 4.13 0.65
C ILE A 143 1.72 4.26 1.33
N LEU A 144 2.09 5.50 1.65
CA LEU A 144 3.21 5.85 2.51
C LEU A 144 2.69 6.09 3.93
N LEU A 145 3.26 5.40 4.91
CA LEU A 145 2.96 5.62 6.32
C LEU A 145 4.21 6.07 7.07
N GLU A 146 4.01 6.76 8.20
CA GLU A 146 5.10 7.00 9.14
C GLU A 146 5.69 5.68 9.59
N CYS A 147 7.01 5.61 9.59
CA CYS A 147 7.72 4.46 10.09
C CYS A 147 7.41 4.30 11.58
N SER A 148 7.13 3.08 12.03
CA SER A 148 7.08 2.79 13.46
C SER A 148 8.46 2.99 14.11
N ASP A 149 8.49 3.24 15.41
CA ASP A 149 9.69 3.50 16.22
C ASP A 149 10.80 2.42 16.13
N ALA A 150 10.51 1.26 15.54
CA ALA A 150 11.46 0.15 15.38
C ALA A 150 12.58 0.40 14.34
N PHE A 151 12.47 1.41 13.48
CA PHE A 151 13.53 1.78 12.54
C PHE A 151 14.25 3.03 13.03
N ASP A 152 15.51 2.87 13.42
CA ASP A 152 16.35 3.93 13.99
C ASP A 152 16.97 4.87 12.94
N GLY A 153 16.63 4.71 11.66
CA GLY A 153 17.19 5.53 10.58
C GLY A 153 18.64 5.18 10.22
N SER A 154 19.27 4.22 10.89
CA SER A 154 20.68 3.82 10.68
C SER A 154 20.90 2.94 9.46
N ALA A 155 19.84 2.56 8.75
CA ALA A 155 19.94 1.60 7.67
C ALA A 155 20.80 2.12 6.51
N ASP A 156 21.53 1.20 5.90
CA ASP A 156 22.29 1.48 4.69
C ASP A 156 21.33 1.59 3.51
N PHE A 157 21.32 2.77 2.89
CA PHE A 157 20.55 3.09 1.69
C PHE A 157 21.42 2.92 0.44
N ALA A 158 22.12 1.78 0.38
CA ALA A 158 22.98 1.40 -0.72
C ALA A 158 22.18 0.89 -1.92
N LEU A 159 22.65 1.22 -3.12
CA LEU A 159 22.10 0.69 -4.35
C LEU A 159 22.42 -0.80 -4.44
N ALA A 160 21.39 -1.65 -4.44
CA ALA A 160 21.56 -3.07 -4.71
C ALA A 160 22.08 -3.31 -6.15
N PRO A 161 22.95 -4.31 -6.37
CA PRO A 161 23.48 -4.59 -7.70
C PRO A 161 22.38 -5.11 -8.63
N LEU A 162 22.25 -4.59 -9.85
CA LEU A 162 21.21 -4.99 -10.80
C LEU A 162 21.16 -6.51 -11.08
N SER A 163 22.27 -7.21 -10.90
CA SER A 163 22.35 -8.68 -11.02
C SER A 163 21.54 -9.43 -9.97
N ALA A 164 21.16 -8.78 -8.87
CA ALA A 164 20.28 -9.34 -7.84
C ALA A 164 18.79 -9.20 -8.20
N ALA A 165 18.44 -8.45 -9.24
CA ALA A 165 17.05 -8.26 -9.66
C ALA A 165 16.58 -9.45 -10.53
N PRO A 166 15.32 -9.91 -10.36
CA PRO A 166 14.70 -10.80 -11.34
C PRO A 166 14.72 -10.20 -12.74
N ALA A 167 14.71 -11.05 -13.78
CA ALA A 167 14.87 -10.61 -15.17
C ALA A 167 13.81 -9.57 -15.59
N ALA A 168 12.56 -9.71 -15.14
CA ALA A 168 11.50 -8.75 -15.41
C ALA A 168 11.76 -7.39 -14.73
N ALA A 169 12.16 -7.40 -13.45
CA ALA A 169 12.55 -6.19 -12.73
C ALA A 169 13.77 -5.50 -13.37
N ALA A 170 14.79 -6.26 -13.76
CA ALA A 170 16.00 -5.73 -14.40
C ALA A 170 15.68 -4.96 -15.70
N LYS A 171 14.71 -5.44 -16.50
CA LYS A 171 14.23 -4.74 -17.71
C LYS A 171 13.59 -3.39 -17.40
N ILE A 172 12.89 -3.28 -16.27
CA ILE A 172 12.29 -2.01 -15.82
C ILE A 172 13.39 -1.07 -15.31
N LEU A 173 14.27 -1.58 -14.43
CA LEU A 173 15.39 -0.82 -13.87
C LEU A 173 16.30 -0.23 -14.95
N GLY A 174 16.58 -0.97 -16.02
CA GLY A 174 17.40 -0.50 -17.15
C GLY A 174 16.84 0.72 -17.90
N ARG A 175 15.59 1.12 -17.65
CA ARG A 175 14.98 2.34 -18.23
C ARG A 175 15.35 3.61 -17.44
N TYR A 176 15.85 3.48 -16.22
CA TYR A 176 16.13 4.59 -15.31
C TYR A 176 17.64 4.82 -15.18
N LYS A 177 18.12 5.92 -15.78
CA LYS A 177 19.57 6.22 -15.83
C LYS A 177 20.13 6.84 -14.55
N ASP A 178 19.27 7.43 -13.73
CA ASP A 178 19.60 8.14 -12.49
C ASP A 178 19.06 7.41 -11.25
N LEU A 179 18.96 6.08 -11.33
CA LEU A 179 18.54 5.20 -10.24
C LEU A 179 19.40 5.41 -8.98
N THR A 180 18.77 5.67 -7.83
CA THR A 180 19.47 5.86 -6.55
C THR A 180 19.46 4.61 -5.69
N THR A 181 18.30 3.96 -5.56
CA THR A 181 18.10 2.70 -4.83
C THR A 181 16.91 1.94 -5.41
N TRP A 182 16.89 0.62 -5.25
CA TRP A 182 15.76 -0.23 -5.59
C TRP A 182 15.68 -1.43 -4.65
N ALA A 183 14.48 -2.00 -4.55
CA ALA A 183 14.18 -3.19 -3.76
C ALA A 183 13.13 -4.01 -4.48
N TYR A 184 13.20 -5.33 -4.30
CA TYR A 184 12.24 -6.26 -4.86
C TYR A 184 11.74 -7.19 -3.76
N CYS A 185 10.43 -7.19 -3.52
CA CYS A 185 9.78 -8.09 -2.56
C CYS A 185 8.31 -8.31 -2.94
N ASP A 186 7.78 -9.50 -2.66
CA ASP A 186 6.39 -9.90 -2.94
C ASP A 186 5.87 -9.51 -4.34
N ALA A 187 6.64 -9.86 -5.38
CA ALA A 187 6.33 -9.52 -6.77
C ALA A 187 6.20 -8.01 -7.07
N THR A 188 6.74 -7.16 -6.19
CA THR A 188 6.72 -5.70 -6.30
C THR A 188 8.15 -5.17 -6.41
N LEU A 189 8.40 -4.40 -7.47
CA LEU A 189 9.62 -3.61 -7.62
C LEU A 189 9.38 -2.21 -7.09
N PHE A 190 10.24 -1.75 -6.20
CA PHE A 190 10.30 -0.38 -5.72
C PHE A 190 11.61 0.24 -6.20
N LEU A 191 11.56 1.47 -6.67
CA LEU A 191 12.75 2.21 -7.05
C LEU A 191 12.63 3.71 -6.78
N THR A 192 13.76 4.35 -6.59
CA THR A 192 13.90 5.80 -6.48
C THR A 192 14.95 6.28 -7.45
N ILE A 193 14.83 7.53 -7.90
CA ILE A 193 15.75 8.16 -8.85
C ILE A 193 16.17 9.53 -8.33
N ALA A 194 17.35 10.00 -8.74
CA ALA A 194 17.92 11.25 -8.26
C ALA A 194 17.13 12.49 -8.73
N SER A 195 16.43 12.39 -9.85
CA SER A 195 15.62 13.48 -10.41
C SER A 195 14.19 13.58 -9.88
N ALA A 196 13.75 12.69 -8.97
CA ALA A 196 12.38 12.66 -8.47
C ALA A 196 12.30 12.61 -6.94
N HIS A 197 11.28 13.27 -6.39
CA HIS A 197 10.93 13.24 -4.97
C HIS A 197 9.83 12.21 -4.69
N SER A 198 9.93 11.06 -5.34
CA SER A 198 8.89 10.03 -5.38
C SER A 198 9.53 8.65 -5.39
N VAL A 199 8.78 7.68 -4.89
CA VAL A 199 9.05 6.26 -5.05
C VAL A 199 8.21 5.76 -6.22
N PHE A 200 8.85 5.07 -7.15
CA PHE A 200 8.16 4.39 -8.25
C PHE A 200 7.99 2.92 -7.89
N LEU A 201 6.82 2.39 -8.17
CA LEU A 201 6.43 1.03 -7.86
C LEU A 201 5.94 0.34 -9.11
N PHE A 202 6.27 -0.94 -9.23
CA PHE A 202 5.71 -1.84 -10.24
C PHE A 202 5.25 -3.10 -9.52
N GLY A 203 3.94 -3.33 -9.49
CA GLY A 203 3.33 -4.55 -8.96
C GLY A 203 3.28 -5.66 -9.99
N ALA A 204 3.06 -6.89 -9.55
CA ALA A 204 2.90 -8.07 -10.39
C ALA A 204 4.02 -8.26 -11.43
N VAL A 205 5.27 -7.98 -11.05
CA VAL A 205 6.42 -7.98 -11.99
C VAL A 205 6.77 -9.39 -12.50
N ASP A 206 6.47 -10.41 -11.71
CA ASP A 206 6.60 -11.83 -12.09
C ASP A 206 5.29 -12.45 -12.62
N GLY A 207 4.21 -11.66 -12.70
CA GLY A 207 2.90 -12.07 -13.21
C GLY A 207 2.88 -12.28 -14.72
#